data_AF-A0A4P8HCX0-F1
#
_entry.id   AF-A0A4P8HCX0-F1
#
_cell.length_a   1.000
_cell.length_b   1.000
_cell.length_c   1.000
_cell.angle_alpha   90.00
_cell.angle_beta   90.00
_cell.angle_gamma   90.00
#
_symmetry.space_group_name_H-M   'P 1'
#
loop_
_entity.id
_entity.type
_entity.pdbx_description
1 polymer ?
#
loop_
_entity_poly.entity_id
_entity_poly.type
_entity_poly.pdbx_seq_one_letter_code
_entity_poly.pdbx_strand_id
1 'polypeptide(L)'
;MTGGADAEVSDAWAVPVDALLAQLRWERPLAAALSPGTLAQVLREAQAFGLVCSPLTAPHAYGLTGFGRLAARALVTAMRAAATSAGYDPALVELGSELPARVDAALPELQTTVLVQSDLTAVAAGPVAPRLHAQLDDIALIEARGQGTVYRFTGDSVSRALRRGRSAADVLAFIEQVSSTGVPQPLRFLVEEAAAKLHRVQVAPARAVVVVDRPDDLGPLLADPLLAGAGLERIAPTVALAKVSQDRLTTLLEASGQPIGSHSAGAGPRPRAVRRRNSGAVARSSLRIPADERPAFIVGLLRGRTAAAPVQAGASPLSVLDVLREAQAAGRAVEVTVVGADGARRRLALRPTQITGGRVRGVRQAGGRATEIALAVSRIAAAAPLDPPAGEPDGGPAAEAGPA
;
A
#
# COMPACT_ATOMS: atom_id res chain seq x y z
N MET A 1 -46.40 7.72 -46.91
CA MET A 1 -45.74 6.71 -47.75
C MET A 1 -44.84 7.50 -48.68
N THR A 2 -43.52 7.52 -48.61
CA THR A 2 -42.44 6.61 -48.17
C THR A 2 -41.24 7.55 -47.88
N GLY A 3 -40.50 7.53 -46.76
CA GLY A 3 -40.11 6.42 -45.91
C GLY A 3 -38.75 5.89 -46.35
N GLY A 4 -37.66 6.39 -45.73
CA GLY A 4 -36.39 5.66 -45.57
C GLY A 4 -35.21 6.06 -46.48
N ALA A 5 -34.32 6.90 -45.95
CA ALA A 5 -32.88 6.89 -46.29
C ALA A 5 -31.99 7.49 -45.17
N ASP A 6 -32.41 7.39 -43.91
CA ASP A 6 -31.49 7.51 -42.76
C ASP A 6 -30.89 6.12 -42.51
N ALA A 7 -29.82 5.81 -43.22
CA ALA A 7 -29.07 4.58 -43.04
C ALA A 7 -28.21 4.68 -41.77
N GLU A 8 -28.79 4.19 -40.67
CA GLU A 8 -28.16 3.48 -39.54
C GLU A 8 -26.65 3.72 -39.33
N VAL A 9 -26.31 4.79 -38.61
CA VAL A 9 -25.10 4.81 -37.78
C VAL A 9 -25.39 3.90 -36.59
N SER A 10 -24.89 2.67 -36.64
CA SER A 10 -24.99 1.71 -35.53
C SER A 10 -24.43 2.33 -34.25
N ASP A 11 -25.31 2.56 -33.28
CA ASP A 11 -25.09 3.24 -32.01
C ASP A 11 -24.36 2.34 -30.99
N ALA A 12 -23.22 1.77 -31.41
CA ALA A 12 -22.32 1.02 -30.55
C ALA A 12 -21.47 2.00 -29.73
N TRP A 13 -22.02 2.50 -28.63
CA TRP A 13 -21.34 3.42 -27.70
C TRP A 13 -20.11 2.82 -27.02
N ALA A 14 -19.85 1.52 -27.16
CA ALA A 14 -18.70 0.81 -26.63
C ALA A 14 -18.15 -0.20 -27.63
N VAL A 15 -16.83 -0.24 -27.76
CA VAL A 15 -16.11 -1.13 -28.69
C VAL A 15 -15.45 -2.27 -27.90
N PRO A 16 -15.61 -3.54 -28.30
CA PRO A 16 -14.93 -4.64 -27.63
C PRO A 16 -13.41 -4.56 -27.83
N VAL A 17 -12.65 -4.99 -26.80
CA VAL A 17 -11.17 -4.92 -26.80
C VAL A 17 -10.55 -5.60 -28.03
N ASP A 18 -11.08 -6.73 -28.46
CA ASP A 18 -10.55 -7.47 -29.61
C ASP A 18 -10.71 -6.71 -30.93
N ALA A 19 -11.85 -6.03 -31.12
CA ALA A 19 -12.07 -5.18 -32.28
C ALA A 19 -11.16 -3.95 -32.26
N LEU A 20 -10.96 -3.34 -31.09
CA LEU A 20 -10.03 -2.22 -30.93
C LEU A 20 -8.58 -2.63 -31.22
N LEU A 21 -8.17 -3.82 -30.76
CA LEU A 21 -6.84 -4.36 -31.03
C LEU A 21 -6.64 -4.67 -32.51
N ALA A 22 -7.64 -5.25 -33.17
CA ALA A 22 -7.60 -5.51 -34.61
C ALA A 22 -7.44 -4.21 -35.42
N GLN A 23 -8.21 -3.18 -35.07
CA GLN A 23 -8.12 -1.86 -35.70
C GLN A 23 -6.74 -1.22 -35.48
N LEU A 24 -6.21 -1.24 -34.26
CA LEU A 24 -4.90 -0.67 -33.95
C LEU A 24 -3.75 -1.38 -34.68
N ARG A 25 -3.84 -2.71 -34.83
CA ARG A 25 -2.87 -3.49 -35.60
C ARG A 25 -2.94 -3.19 -37.09
N TRP A 26 -4.14 -2.97 -37.61
CA TRP A 26 -4.34 -2.56 -39.00
C TRP A 26 -3.74 -1.17 -39.28
N GLU A 27 -4.03 -0.19 -38.41
CA GLU A 27 -3.53 1.19 -38.60
C GLU A 27 -2.02 1.32 -38.31
N ARG A 28 -1.47 0.47 -37.44
CA ARG A 28 -0.07 0.53 -36.99
C ARG A 28 0.58 -0.87 -37.00
N PRO A 29 0.79 -1.47 -38.18
CA PRO A 29 1.29 -2.85 -38.29
C PRO A 29 2.70 -3.06 -37.72
N LEU A 30 3.49 -1.99 -37.60
CA LEU A 30 4.87 -2.04 -37.08
C LEU A 30 4.97 -1.82 -35.56
N ALA A 31 3.86 -1.54 -34.86
CA ALA A 31 3.87 -1.26 -33.42
C ALA A 31 3.86 -2.57 -32.61
N ALA A 32 5.04 -3.15 -32.39
CA ALA A 32 5.24 -4.39 -31.61
C ALA A 32 4.73 -4.33 -30.15
N ALA A 33 4.45 -3.13 -29.62
CA ALA A 33 3.95 -2.92 -28.26
C ALA A 33 2.43 -3.18 -28.08
N LEU A 34 1.67 -3.39 -29.17
CA LEU A 34 0.22 -3.61 -29.14
C LEU A 34 -0.12 -5.07 -28.80
N SER A 35 0.03 -5.40 -27.52
CA SER A 35 -0.44 -6.68 -26.94
C SER A 35 -1.84 -6.53 -26.33
N PRO A 36 -2.64 -7.61 -26.26
CA PRO A 36 -3.92 -7.60 -25.55
C PRO A 36 -3.79 -7.17 -24.08
N GLY A 37 -2.74 -7.62 -23.39
CA GLY A 37 -2.49 -7.28 -21.99
C GLY A 37 -2.16 -5.80 -21.80
N THR A 38 -1.35 -5.23 -22.70
CA THR A 38 -1.02 -3.80 -22.70
C THR A 38 -2.27 -2.96 -22.95
N LEU A 39 -3.06 -3.31 -23.96
CA LEU A 39 -4.29 -2.59 -24.28
C LEU A 39 -5.29 -2.63 -23.13
N ALA A 40 -5.48 -3.79 -22.51
CA ALA A 40 -6.35 -3.94 -21.35
C ALA A 40 -5.87 -3.11 -20.14
N GLN A 41 -4.56 -3.02 -19.90
CA GLN A 41 -4.01 -2.18 -18.84
C GLN A 41 -4.24 -0.69 -19.11
N VAL A 42 -3.98 -0.23 -20.34
CA VAL A 42 -4.22 1.16 -20.76
C VAL A 42 -5.70 1.53 -20.60
N LEU A 43 -6.61 0.64 -21.00
CA LEU A 43 -8.05 0.88 -20.86
C LEU A 43 -8.50 0.91 -19.39
N ARG A 44 -7.94 0.07 -18.52
CA ARG A 44 -8.19 0.14 -17.08
C ARG A 44 -7.73 1.45 -16.47
N GLU A 45 -6.54 1.93 -16.83
CA GLU A 45 -6.03 3.21 -16.36
C GLU A 45 -6.88 4.37 -16.90
N ALA A 46 -7.21 4.36 -18.19
CA ALA A 46 -8.09 5.35 -18.80
C ALA A 46 -9.48 5.37 -18.13
N GLN A 47 -10.00 4.21 -17.72
CA GLN A 47 -11.26 4.12 -16.96
C GLN A 47 -11.11 4.71 -15.55
N ALA A 48 -9.99 4.47 -14.88
CA ALA A 48 -9.69 5.07 -13.58
C ALA A 48 -9.58 6.61 -13.66
N PHE A 49 -9.11 7.15 -14.79
CA PHE A 49 -9.10 8.58 -15.10
C PHE A 49 -10.43 9.12 -15.64
N GLY A 50 -11.45 8.27 -15.80
CA GLY A 50 -12.77 8.66 -16.30
C GLY A 50 -12.80 9.03 -17.79
N LEU A 51 -11.78 8.66 -18.57
CA LEU A 51 -11.71 8.89 -20.02
C LEU A 51 -12.57 7.89 -20.80
N VAL A 52 -12.68 6.67 -20.30
CA VAL A 52 -13.51 5.62 -20.88
C VAL A 52 -14.43 5.02 -19.82
N CYS A 53 -15.55 4.45 -20.26
CA CYS A 53 -16.47 3.69 -19.42
C CYS A 53 -16.78 2.35 -20.08
N SER A 54 -17.20 1.38 -19.28
CA SER A 54 -17.63 0.07 -19.76
C SER A 54 -19.12 -0.15 -19.47
N PRO A 55 -19.91 -0.70 -20.40
CA PRO A 55 -21.28 -1.10 -20.16
C PRO A 55 -21.40 -2.17 -19.07
N LEU A 56 -22.44 -2.07 -18.24
CA LEU A 56 -22.78 -3.12 -17.26
C LEU A 56 -23.05 -4.48 -17.94
N THR A 57 -23.61 -4.45 -19.15
CA THR A 57 -23.94 -5.64 -19.95
C THR A 57 -22.75 -6.21 -20.72
N ALA A 58 -21.65 -5.45 -20.84
CA ALA A 58 -20.49 -5.81 -21.66
C ALA A 58 -19.17 -5.30 -21.03
N PRO A 59 -18.67 -5.94 -19.96
CA PRO A 59 -17.51 -5.48 -19.19
C PRO A 59 -16.18 -5.47 -19.98
N HIS A 60 -16.17 -6.08 -21.17
CA HIS A 60 -15.02 -6.12 -22.09
C HIS A 60 -15.17 -5.16 -23.27
N ALA A 61 -16.17 -4.28 -23.24
CA ALA A 61 -16.33 -3.20 -24.20
C ALA A 61 -16.10 -1.85 -23.52
N TYR A 62 -15.53 -0.90 -24.27
CA TYR A 62 -15.16 0.42 -23.76
C TYR A 62 -15.67 1.51 -24.69
N GLY A 63 -16.33 2.51 -24.10
CA GLY A 63 -16.78 3.72 -24.76
C GLY A 63 -16.06 4.95 -24.21
N LEU A 64 -15.91 6.00 -25.02
CA LEU A 64 -15.41 7.29 -24.52
C LEU A 64 -16.49 7.99 -23.69
N THR A 65 -16.11 8.53 -22.53
CA THR A 65 -16.95 9.46 -21.79
C THR A 65 -16.98 10.82 -22.50
N GLY A 66 -17.85 11.74 -22.06
CA GLY A 66 -17.85 13.13 -22.56
C GLY A 66 -16.47 13.80 -22.37
N PHE A 67 -15.88 13.64 -21.17
CA PHE A 67 -14.52 14.08 -20.86
C PHE A 67 -13.47 13.41 -21.74
N GLY A 68 -13.58 12.09 -21.94
CA GLY A 68 -12.69 11.33 -22.83
C GLY A 68 -12.72 11.81 -24.27
N ARG A 69 -13.91 12.10 -24.82
CA ARG A 69 -14.05 12.64 -26.19
C ARG A 69 -13.38 14.01 -26.35
N LEU A 70 -13.51 14.87 -25.34
CA LEU A 70 -12.90 16.20 -25.35
C LEU A 70 -11.37 16.10 -25.28
N ALA A 71 -10.86 15.28 -24.36
CA ALA A 71 -9.43 15.02 -24.23
C ALA A 71 -8.84 14.38 -25.50
N ALA A 72 -9.51 13.39 -26.08
CA ALA A 72 -9.08 12.73 -27.31
C ALA A 72 -9.01 13.70 -28.49
N ARG A 73 -10.02 14.57 -28.66
CA ARG A 73 -10.00 15.61 -29.71
C ARG A 73 -8.81 16.55 -29.54
N ALA A 74 -8.59 17.07 -28.33
CA ALA A 74 -7.45 17.94 -28.05
C ALA A 74 -6.11 17.26 -28.34
N LEU A 75 -5.96 16.00 -27.90
CA LEU A 75 -4.75 15.21 -28.14
C LEU A 75 -4.51 14.96 -29.63
N VAL A 76 -5.54 14.58 -30.39
CA VAL A 76 -5.41 14.36 -31.85
C VAL A 76 -5.05 15.66 -32.56
N THR A 77 -5.67 16.79 -32.19
CA THR A 77 -5.34 18.09 -32.78
C THR A 77 -3.91 18.49 -32.47
N ALA A 78 -3.48 18.37 -31.21
CA ALA A 78 -2.11 18.68 -30.79
C ALA A 78 -1.09 17.75 -31.45
N MET A 79 -1.38 16.44 -31.54
CA MET A 79 -0.52 15.48 -32.23
C MET A 79 -0.45 15.73 -33.74
N ARG A 80 -1.54 16.11 -34.40
CA ARG A 80 -1.53 16.47 -35.83
C ARG A 80 -0.72 17.73 -36.07
N ALA A 81 -0.89 18.75 -35.23
CA ALA A 81 -0.08 19.97 -35.29
C ALA A 81 1.42 19.66 -35.10
N ALA A 82 1.77 18.86 -34.08
CA ALA A 82 3.14 18.45 -33.81
C ALA A 82 3.73 17.52 -34.89
N ALA A 83 2.92 16.65 -35.51
CA ALA A 83 3.34 15.76 -36.58
C ALA A 83 3.56 16.47 -37.93
N THR A 84 3.06 17.70 -38.09
CA THR A 84 3.24 18.49 -39.32
C THR A 84 4.70 18.97 -39.46
N SER A 85 5.42 19.09 -38.35
CA SER A 85 6.88 19.26 -38.28
C SER A 85 7.54 17.93 -37.90
N ALA A 86 8.16 17.25 -38.86
CA ALA A 86 8.75 15.92 -38.67
C ALA A 86 9.80 15.88 -37.54
N GLY A 87 9.42 15.36 -36.36
CA GLY A 87 10.30 15.19 -35.20
C GLY A 87 9.52 14.99 -33.90
N TYR A 88 8.70 13.93 -33.84
CA TYR A 88 7.77 13.65 -32.73
C TYR A 88 8.50 13.48 -31.38
N ASP A 89 8.41 14.49 -30.53
CA ASP A 89 8.70 14.40 -29.10
C ASP A 89 7.37 14.43 -28.33
N PRO A 90 7.00 13.34 -27.60
CA PRO A 90 5.80 13.33 -26.79
C PRO A 90 5.79 14.41 -25.68
N ALA A 91 6.94 15.02 -25.36
CA ALA A 91 7.04 16.12 -24.41
C ALA A 91 6.65 17.50 -25.00
N LEU A 92 6.55 17.63 -26.33
CA LEU A 92 6.21 18.87 -27.04
C LEU A 92 4.70 19.02 -27.33
N VAL A 93 3.86 18.09 -26.84
CA VAL A 93 2.41 18.17 -27.00
C VAL A 93 1.84 19.22 -26.03
N GLU A 94 1.84 20.48 -26.45
CA GLU A 94 1.07 21.52 -25.77
C GLU A 94 -0.42 21.39 -26.11
N LEU A 95 -1.21 21.02 -25.10
CA LEU A 95 -2.65 20.79 -25.24
C LEU A 95 -3.48 22.08 -25.41
N GLY A 96 -2.83 23.24 -25.52
CA GLY A 96 -3.45 24.57 -25.59
C GLY A 96 -3.98 25.05 -24.23
N SER A 97 -3.89 26.36 -23.99
CA SER A 97 -4.36 27.00 -22.75
C SER A 97 -5.88 26.96 -22.56
N GLU A 98 -6.64 26.70 -23.63
CA GLU A 98 -8.10 26.56 -23.58
C GLU A 98 -8.57 25.21 -23.06
N LEU A 99 -7.72 24.17 -23.09
CA LEU A 99 -8.13 22.82 -22.69
C LEU A 99 -8.56 22.75 -21.21
N PRO A 100 -7.82 23.30 -20.23
CA PRO A 100 -8.24 23.27 -18.83
C PRO A 100 -9.63 23.86 -18.60
N ALA A 101 -9.95 25.00 -19.22
CA ALA A 101 -11.26 25.63 -19.08
C ALA A 101 -12.38 24.79 -19.72
N ARG A 102 -12.11 24.19 -20.89
CA ARG A 102 -13.06 23.29 -21.56
C ARG A 102 -13.23 21.96 -20.83
N VAL A 103 -12.18 21.47 -20.19
CA VAL A 103 -12.20 20.28 -19.33
C VAL A 103 -13.04 20.56 -18.08
N ASP A 104 -12.80 21.68 -17.41
CA ASP A 104 -13.54 22.09 -16.22
C ASP A 104 -15.04 22.23 -16.53
N ALA A 105 -15.38 22.87 -17.65
CA ALA A 105 -16.77 22.98 -18.13
C ALA A 105 -17.40 21.64 -18.56
N ALA A 106 -16.61 20.62 -18.84
CA ALA A 106 -17.08 19.29 -19.25
C ALA A 106 -17.12 18.28 -18.09
N LEU A 107 -16.52 18.61 -16.95
CA LEU A 107 -16.58 17.77 -15.75
C LEU A 107 -17.93 17.95 -15.06
N PRO A 108 -18.53 16.87 -14.54
CA PRO A 108 -19.74 16.99 -13.73
C PRO A 108 -19.42 17.72 -12.42
N GLU A 109 -20.41 18.44 -11.89
CA GLU A 109 -20.31 19.06 -10.58
C GLU A 109 -20.01 18.00 -9.50
N LEU A 110 -19.10 18.33 -8.58
CA LEU A 110 -18.69 17.43 -7.51
C LEU A 110 -19.80 17.33 -6.47
N GLN A 111 -20.22 16.11 -6.18
CA GLN A 111 -21.24 15.86 -5.17
C GLN A 111 -20.66 16.09 -3.77
N THR A 112 -21.33 16.96 -3.00
CA THR A 112 -21.04 17.24 -1.59
C THR A 112 -22.01 16.54 -0.63
N THR A 113 -22.99 15.83 -1.15
CA THR A 113 -23.97 15.05 -0.39
C THR A 113 -24.14 13.65 -0.96
N VAL A 114 -24.61 12.72 -0.14
CA VAL A 114 -24.89 11.33 -0.49
C VAL A 114 -26.30 10.95 -0.05
N LEU A 115 -26.88 9.98 -0.75
CA LEU A 115 -28.18 9.42 -0.43
C LEU A 115 -27.98 8.24 0.50
N VAL A 116 -28.33 8.39 1.78
CA VAL A 116 -28.15 7.35 2.79
C VAL A 116 -29.41 6.49 2.88
N GLN A 117 -29.24 5.19 2.72
CA GLN A 117 -30.31 4.21 2.63
C GLN A 117 -30.38 3.32 3.89
N SER A 118 -31.54 2.69 4.10
CA SER A 118 -31.80 1.85 5.28
C SER A 118 -31.01 0.53 5.29
N ASP A 119 -30.43 0.11 4.17
CA ASP A 119 -29.58 -1.07 4.03
C ASP A 119 -28.11 -0.79 4.37
N LEU A 120 -27.85 0.33 5.06
CA LEU A 120 -26.52 0.79 5.46
C LEU A 120 -25.61 1.15 4.29
N THR A 121 -26.20 1.54 3.15
CA THR A 121 -25.45 2.09 2.02
C THR A 121 -25.60 3.60 1.93
N ALA A 122 -24.58 4.27 1.41
CA ALA A 122 -24.62 5.65 0.98
C ALA A 122 -24.21 5.74 -0.49
N VAL A 123 -25.09 6.30 -1.31
CA VAL A 123 -24.91 6.37 -2.76
C VAL A 123 -24.66 7.81 -3.17
N ALA A 124 -23.53 8.06 -3.81
CA ALA A 124 -23.26 9.30 -4.52
C ALA A 124 -23.67 9.16 -5.98
N ALA A 125 -24.59 9.99 -6.46
CA ALA A 125 -25.08 9.96 -7.85
C ALA A 125 -24.07 10.53 -8.89
N GLY A 126 -22.85 10.86 -8.46
CA GLY A 126 -21.82 11.46 -9.30
C GLY A 126 -20.45 11.46 -8.61
N PRO A 127 -19.45 12.15 -9.19
CA PRO A 127 -18.11 12.22 -8.62
C PRO A 127 -18.13 12.92 -7.26
N VAL A 128 -17.65 12.24 -6.23
CA VAL A 128 -17.67 12.73 -4.84
C VAL A 128 -16.56 13.75 -4.63
N ALA A 129 -16.87 14.87 -3.97
CA ALA A 129 -15.85 15.84 -3.59
C ALA A 129 -14.73 15.19 -2.75
N PRO A 130 -13.43 15.49 -2.99
CA PRO A 130 -12.32 14.78 -2.34
C PRO A 130 -12.38 14.80 -0.80
N ARG A 131 -12.86 15.90 -0.20
CA ARG A 131 -13.03 16.03 1.25
C ARG A 131 -14.09 15.06 1.77
N LEU A 132 -15.26 15.02 1.12
CA LEU A 132 -16.34 14.11 1.45
C LEU A 132 -15.90 12.66 1.29
N HIS A 133 -15.20 12.34 0.20
CA HIS A 133 -14.67 11.00 -0.03
C HIS A 133 -13.74 10.54 1.11
N ALA A 134 -12.79 11.38 1.52
CA ALA A 134 -11.86 11.04 2.60
C ALA A 134 -12.55 10.85 3.95
N GLN A 135 -13.60 11.62 4.23
CA GLN A 135 -14.38 11.47 5.46
C GLN A 135 -15.26 10.21 5.43
N LEU A 136 -15.88 9.89 4.29
CA LEU A 136 -16.66 8.65 4.13
C LEU A 136 -15.77 7.40 4.17
N ASP A 137 -14.57 7.44 3.58
CA ASP A 137 -13.61 6.33 3.62
C ASP A 137 -13.08 6.03 5.04
N ASP A 138 -13.14 7.01 5.95
CA ASP A 138 -12.80 6.82 7.36
C ASP A 138 -13.85 5.95 8.08
N ILE A 139 -15.13 6.12 7.74
CA ILE A 139 -16.28 5.52 8.45
C ILE A 139 -17.02 4.41 7.67
N ALA A 140 -16.75 4.22 6.38
CA ALA A 140 -17.43 3.29 5.50
C ALA A 140 -16.44 2.56 4.57
N LEU A 141 -16.91 1.53 3.87
CA LEU A 141 -16.16 0.81 2.83
C LEU A 141 -16.70 1.16 1.45
N ILE A 142 -15.84 1.21 0.45
CA ILE A 142 -16.27 1.44 -0.94
C ILE A 142 -16.60 0.10 -1.58
N GLU A 143 -17.87 -0.11 -1.92
CA GLU A 143 -18.37 -1.34 -2.53
C GLU A 143 -18.28 -1.28 -4.05
N ALA A 144 -18.62 -0.15 -4.64
CA ALA A 144 -18.59 0.05 -6.08
C ALA A 144 -18.10 1.46 -6.46
N ARG A 145 -17.35 1.51 -7.57
CA ARG A 145 -16.94 2.74 -8.26
C ARG A 145 -17.42 2.66 -9.71
N GLY A 146 -18.14 3.67 -10.20
CA GLY A 146 -18.68 3.67 -11.56
C GLY A 146 -19.45 4.96 -11.87
N GLN A 147 -20.68 4.84 -12.37
CA GLN A 147 -21.59 5.98 -12.58
C GLN A 147 -21.95 6.70 -11.26
N GLY A 148 -21.80 6.01 -10.13
CA GLY A 148 -21.87 6.55 -8.80
C GLY A 148 -20.90 5.82 -7.87
N THR A 149 -20.61 6.42 -6.72
CA THR A 149 -19.80 5.75 -5.67
C THR A 149 -20.73 5.22 -4.60
N VAL A 150 -20.65 3.92 -4.33
CA VAL A 150 -21.45 3.27 -3.28
C VAL A 150 -20.56 2.98 -2.09
N TYR A 151 -20.93 3.53 -0.94
CA TYR A 151 -20.31 3.30 0.35
C TYR A 151 -21.20 2.37 1.17
N ARG A 152 -20.60 1.42 1.89
CA ARG A 152 -21.29 0.55 2.85
C ARG A 152 -20.77 0.80 4.25
N PHE A 153 -21.67 1.10 5.17
CA PHE A 153 -21.37 1.16 6.59
C PHE A 153 -21.42 -0.24 7.20
N THR A 154 -20.35 -0.61 7.88
CA THR A 154 -20.26 -1.86 8.64
C THR A 154 -19.82 -1.58 10.06
N GLY A 155 -20.17 -2.45 11.02
CA GLY A 155 -19.74 -2.31 12.40
C GLY A 155 -18.22 -2.19 12.56
N ASP A 156 -17.45 -2.90 11.73
CA ASP A 156 -15.99 -2.83 11.72
C ASP A 156 -15.46 -1.50 11.19
N SER A 157 -16.08 -0.95 10.14
CA SER A 157 -15.70 0.36 9.59
C SER A 157 -15.95 1.50 10.58
N VAL A 158 -17.11 1.49 11.25
CA VAL A 158 -17.43 2.48 12.29
C VAL A 158 -16.55 2.29 13.51
N SER A 159 -16.35 1.06 13.98
CA SER A 159 -15.43 0.78 15.10
C SER A 159 -14.00 1.25 14.83
N ARG A 160 -13.55 1.19 13.57
CA ARG A 160 -12.24 1.71 13.16
C ARG A 160 -12.16 3.23 13.33
N ALA A 161 -13.18 3.96 12.90
CA ALA A 161 -13.26 5.41 13.05
C ALA A 161 -13.31 5.82 14.53
N LEU A 162 -14.09 5.12 15.35
CA LEU A 162 -14.19 5.37 16.79
C LEU A 162 -12.84 5.13 17.50
N ARG A 163 -12.10 4.07 17.15
CA ARG A 163 -10.75 3.82 17.67
C ARG A 163 -9.72 4.88 17.27
N ARG A 164 -9.97 5.66 16.22
CA ARG A 164 -9.14 6.80 15.81
C ARG A 164 -9.46 8.09 16.58
N GLY A 165 -10.39 8.02 17.53
CA GLY A 165 -10.73 9.12 18.43
C GLY A 165 -11.97 9.92 18.03
N ARG A 166 -12.73 9.50 17.00
CA ARG A 166 -14.04 10.11 16.73
C ARG A 166 -15.07 9.62 17.75
N SER A 167 -15.97 10.52 18.18
CA SER A 167 -17.11 10.10 18.99
C SER A 167 -18.27 9.61 18.13
N ALA A 168 -19.19 8.83 18.73
CA ALA A 168 -20.42 8.41 18.05
C ALA A 168 -21.28 9.61 17.62
N ALA A 169 -21.33 10.65 18.44
CA ALA A 169 -22.05 11.89 18.15
C ALA A 169 -21.44 12.61 16.93
N ASP A 170 -20.11 12.68 16.83
CA ASP A 170 -19.43 13.31 15.68
C ASP A 170 -19.70 12.54 14.38
N VAL A 171 -19.72 11.20 14.45
CA VAL A 171 -20.02 10.34 13.29
C VAL A 171 -21.45 10.58 12.84
N LEU A 172 -22.43 10.58 13.75
CA LEU A 172 -23.83 10.84 13.41
C LEU A 172 -24.06 12.25 12.88
N ALA A 173 -23.47 13.27 13.50
CA ALA A 173 -23.55 14.65 13.05
C ALA A 173 -22.95 14.82 11.65
N PHE A 174 -21.83 14.16 11.37
CA PHE A 174 -21.24 14.15 10.04
C PHE A 174 -22.17 13.50 9.01
N ILE A 175 -22.73 12.33 9.30
CA ILE A 175 -23.65 11.64 8.37
C ILE A 175 -24.90 12.50 8.13
N GLU A 176 -25.43 13.15 9.17
CA GLU A 176 -26.57 14.06 9.05
C GLU A 176 -26.25 15.25 8.13
N GLN A 177 -25.04 15.82 8.23
CA GLN A 177 -24.61 16.94 7.40
C GLN A 177 -24.49 16.57 5.91
N VAL A 178 -24.06 15.35 5.60
CA VAL A 178 -23.79 14.92 4.22
C VAL A 178 -24.95 14.15 3.59
N SER A 179 -25.94 13.73 4.38
CA SER A 179 -27.10 12.97 3.90
C SER A 179 -28.16 13.90 3.33
N SER A 180 -28.63 13.61 2.11
CA SER A 180 -29.79 14.30 1.53
C SER A 180 -31.13 13.83 2.10
N THR A 181 -31.14 12.67 2.77
CA THR A 181 -32.35 11.99 3.29
C THR A 181 -32.38 11.88 4.81
N GLY A 182 -31.41 12.48 5.51
CA GLY A 182 -31.18 12.31 6.95
C GLY A 182 -30.52 10.97 7.30
N VAL A 183 -30.33 10.69 8.60
CA VAL A 183 -29.73 9.44 9.08
C VAL A 183 -30.81 8.36 9.34
N PRO A 184 -30.81 7.22 8.61
CA PRO A 184 -31.72 6.12 8.89
C PRO A 184 -31.53 5.51 10.28
N GLN A 185 -32.63 5.07 10.91
CA GLN A 185 -32.59 4.44 12.24
C GLN A 185 -31.64 3.23 12.34
N PRO A 186 -31.53 2.32 11.33
CA PRO A 186 -30.57 1.22 11.38
C PRO A 186 -29.12 1.68 11.48
N LEU A 187 -28.77 2.78 10.80
CA LEU A 187 -27.42 3.34 10.83
C LEU A 187 -27.12 3.98 12.18
N ARG A 188 -28.11 4.66 12.78
CA ARG A 188 -27.99 5.22 14.12
C ARG A 188 -27.70 4.13 15.15
N PHE A 189 -28.48 3.05 15.11
CA PHE A 189 -28.27 1.88 15.96
C PHE A 189 -26.89 1.24 15.77
N LEU A 190 -26.43 1.06 14.52
CA LEU A 190 -25.11 0.50 14.24
C LEU A 190 -23.98 1.33 14.86
N VAL A 191 -24.07 2.66 14.80
CA VAL A 191 -23.05 3.55 15.37
C VAL A 191 -23.06 3.48 16.90
N GLU A 192 -24.23 3.49 17.52
CA GLU A 192 -24.40 3.36 18.97
C GLU A 192 -23.92 2.00 19.49
N GLU A 193 -24.24 0.91 18.78
CA GLU A 193 -23.80 -0.44 19.12
C GLU A 193 -22.27 -0.58 19.00
N ALA A 194 -21.68 -0.07 17.91
CA ALA A 194 -20.23 -0.07 17.72
C ALA A 194 -19.52 0.72 18.83
N ALA A 195 -20.07 1.87 19.24
CA ALA A 195 -19.58 2.63 20.37
C ALA A 195 -19.70 1.85 21.67
N ALA A 196 -20.88 1.30 21.99
CA ALA A 196 -21.09 0.50 23.19
C ALA A 196 -20.10 -0.68 23.28
N LYS A 197 -19.83 -1.36 22.16
CA LYS A 197 -18.87 -2.47 22.07
C LYS A 197 -17.44 -2.05 22.47
N LEU A 198 -17.01 -0.85 22.08
CA LEU A 198 -15.70 -0.31 22.47
C LEU A 198 -15.63 0.08 23.96
N HIS A 199 -16.77 0.40 24.58
CA HIS A 199 -16.84 0.72 26.00
C HIS A 199 -17.00 -0.53 26.90
N ARG A 200 -17.31 -1.71 26.34
CA ARG A 200 -17.47 -2.95 27.12
C ARG A 200 -16.18 -3.44 27.77
N VAL A 201 -15.05 -3.32 27.07
CA VAL A 201 -13.74 -3.77 27.55
C VAL A 201 -12.76 -2.64 27.34
N GLN A 202 -12.35 -1.99 28.43
CA GLN A 202 -11.41 -0.90 28.41
C GLN A 202 -10.10 -1.33 29.05
N VAL A 203 -8.99 -0.96 28.42
CA VAL A 203 -7.65 -1.24 28.94
C VAL A 203 -7.00 0.09 29.26
N ALA A 204 -6.74 0.32 30.54
CA ALA A 204 -6.02 1.49 31.02
C ALA A 204 -4.59 1.10 31.43
N PRO A 205 -3.57 1.93 31.13
CA PRO A 205 -2.21 1.68 31.61
C PRO A 205 -2.13 1.95 33.12
N ALA A 206 -1.79 0.93 33.91
CA ALA A 206 -1.47 1.05 35.33
C ALA A 206 0.05 1.06 35.54
N ARG A 207 0.60 2.07 36.21
CA ARG A 207 2.06 2.14 36.48
C ARG A 207 2.46 1.65 37.86
N ALA A 208 1.59 1.81 38.84
CA ALA A 208 1.71 1.23 40.18
C ALA A 208 0.30 1.09 40.79
N VAL A 209 0.19 0.23 41.80
CA VAL A 209 -1.06 -0.05 42.51
C VAL A 209 -0.82 0.20 43.99
N VAL A 210 -1.73 0.93 44.63
CA VAL A 210 -1.80 1.11 46.08
C VAL A 210 -2.89 0.21 46.61
N VAL A 211 -2.54 -0.63 47.60
CA VAL A 211 -3.49 -1.46 48.34
C VAL A 211 -3.40 -1.02 49.80
N VAL A 212 -4.55 -0.74 50.41
CA VAL A 212 -4.66 -0.44 51.84
C VAL A 212 -5.46 -1.54 52.54
N ASP A 213 -5.23 -1.74 53.83
CA ASP A 213 -5.93 -2.77 54.59
C ASP A 213 -7.38 -2.40 54.87
N ARG A 214 -7.65 -1.12 55.17
CA ARG A 214 -9.01 -0.60 55.42
C ARG A 214 -9.41 0.45 54.38
N PRO A 215 -10.68 0.47 53.95
CA PRO A 215 -11.15 1.43 52.96
C PRO A 215 -11.07 2.89 53.44
N ASP A 216 -11.09 3.11 54.75
CA ASP A 216 -11.01 4.43 55.38
C ASP A 216 -9.61 5.06 55.20
N ASP A 217 -8.57 4.24 55.05
CA ASP A 217 -7.18 4.70 54.87
C ASP A 217 -6.92 5.24 53.45
N LEU A 218 -7.73 4.81 52.46
CA LEU A 218 -7.56 5.24 51.08
C LEU A 218 -8.05 6.68 50.84
N GLY A 219 -9.02 7.15 51.62
CA GLY A 219 -9.58 8.50 51.49
C GLY A 219 -8.53 9.60 51.72
N PRO A 220 -7.82 9.59 52.87
CA PRO A 220 -6.75 10.54 53.16
C PRO A 220 -5.63 10.55 52.12
N LEU A 221 -5.23 9.38 51.60
CA LEU A 221 -4.18 9.27 50.57
C LEU A 221 -4.60 9.91 49.23
N LEU A 222 -5.87 9.85 48.86
CA LEU A 222 -6.39 10.49 47.65
C LEU A 222 -6.52 12.01 47.81
N ALA A 223 -6.71 12.49 49.04
CA ALA A 223 -6.88 13.90 49.36
C ALA A 223 -5.56 14.63 49.69
N ASP A 224 -4.46 13.90 49.90
CA ASP A 224 -3.16 14.47 50.25
C ASP A 224 -2.56 15.30 49.09
N PRO A 225 -2.31 16.62 49.30
CA PRO A 225 -1.68 17.47 48.30
C PRO A 225 -0.29 16.98 47.85
N LEU A 226 0.46 16.30 48.72
CA LEU A 226 1.79 15.75 48.38
C LEU A 226 1.67 14.58 47.38
N LEU A 227 0.54 13.87 47.40
CA LEU A 227 0.25 12.74 46.51
C LEU A 227 -0.52 13.16 45.25
N ALA A 228 -0.90 14.43 45.10
CA ALA A 228 -1.57 14.95 43.90
C ALA A 228 -0.77 14.65 42.61
N GLY A 229 0.56 14.73 42.69
CA GLY A 229 1.47 14.40 41.58
C GLY A 229 1.53 12.91 41.21
N ALA A 230 1.05 12.00 42.08
CA ALA A 230 0.97 10.57 41.79
C ALA A 230 -0.24 10.22 40.90
N GLY A 231 -1.27 11.09 40.88
CA GLY A 231 -2.47 10.90 40.09
C GLY A 231 -3.23 9.64 40.47
N LEU A 232 -3.49 9.46 41.78
CA LEU A 232 -4.17 8.29 42.32
C LEU A 232 -5.64 8.25 41.88
N GLU A 233 -6.09 7.10 41.37
CA GLU A 233 -7.47 6.86 40.93
C GLU A 233 -8.02 5.61 41.63
N ARG A 234 -9.11 5.76 42.38
CA ARG A 234 -9.73 4.67 43.14
C ARG A 234 -10.44 3.70 42.18
N ILE A 235 -10.08 2.41 42.25
CA ILE A 235 -10.72 1.34 41.45
C ILE A 235 -11.53 0.38 42.32
N ALA A 236 -11.15 0.21 43.58
CA ALA A 236 -11.91 -0.55 44.55
C ALA A 236 -11.86 0.17 45.91
N PRO A 237 -12.69 -0.21 46.90
CA PRO A 237 -12.68 0.42 48.22
C PRO A 237 -11.30 0.48 48.89
N THR A 238 -10.45 -0.52 48.64
CA THR A 238 -9.09 -0.64 49.19
C THR A 238 -7.97 -0.54 48.16
N VAL A 239 -8.28 -0.25 46.88
CA VAL A 239 -7.31 -0.28 45.78
C VAL A 239 -7.38 0.98 44.93
N ALA A 240 -6.23 1.60 44.70
CA ALA A 240 -6.08 2.71 43.76
C ALA A 240 -4.93 2.46 42.77
N LEU A 241 -5.07 2.97 41.55
CA LEU A 241 -3.99 3.03 40.57
C LEU A 241 -3.24 4.34 40.67
N ALA A 242 -1.93 4.31 40.47
CA ALA A 242 -1.12 5.50 40.27
C ALA A 242 -0.68 5.65 38.81
N LYS A 243 -0.60 6.91 38.35
CA LYS A 243 -0.09 7.28 37.03
C LYS A 243 1.43 7.36 36.98
N VAL A 244 2.10 7.27 38.13
CA VAL A 244 3.57 7.30 38.30
C VAL A 244 4.16 5.90 38.53
N SER A 245 5.46 5.74 38.29
CA SER A 245 6.17 4.47 38.56
C SER A 245 6.17 4.12 40.04
N GLN A 246 6.31 2.83 40.35
CA GLN A 246 6.41 2.31 41.72
C GLN A 246 7.45 3.09 42.54
N ASP A 247 8.68 3.27 42.03
CA ASP A 247 9.76 3.95 42.76
C ASP A 247 9.42 5.42 43.09
N ARG A 248 8.68 6.10 42.21
CA ARG A 248 8.28 7.49 42.45
C ARG A 248 7.12 7.56 43.43
N LEU A 249 6.18 6.63 43.34
CA LEU A 249 5.08 6.50 44.29
C LEU A 249 5.60 6.23 45.70
N THR A 250 6.61 5.36 45.86
CA THR A 250 7.20 5.08 47.17
C THR A 250 7.86 6.30 47.76
N THR A 251 8.64 7.07 46.98
CA THR A 251 9.24 8.32 47.47
C THR A 251 8.18 9.35 47.90
N LEU A 252 7.07 9.47 47.16
CA LEU A 252 5.99 10.39 47.52
C LEU A 252 5.26 9.96 48.80
N LEU A 253 5.01 8.65 48.95
CA LEU A 253 4.39 8.09 50.15
C LEU A 253 5.30 8.22 51.39
N GLU A 254 6.61 7.98 51.24
CA GLU A 254 7.60 8.23 52.30
C GLU A 254 7.64 9.70 52.70
N ALA A 255 7.62 10.62 51.72
CA ALA A 255 7.57 12.05 51.98
C ALA A 255 6.27 12.50 52.69
N SER A 256 5.16 11.79 52.46
CA SER A 256 3.90 11.99 53.20
C SER A 256 3.88 11.33 54.59
N GLY A 257 4.96 10.65 54.99
CA GLY A 257 5.08 10.00 56.30
C GLY A 257 4.32 8.67 56.42
N GLN A 258 3.92 8.06 55.30
CA GLN A 258 3.18 6.81 55.28
C GLN A 258 4.12 5.60 55.34
N PRO A 259 3.95 4.67 56.30
CA PRO A 259 4.75 3.44 56.34
C PRO A 259 4.34 2.53 55.18
N ILE A 260 5.29 2.21 54.29
CA ILE A 260 5.02 1.42 53.08
C ILE A 260 5.45 -0.03 53.29
N GLY A 261 4.50 -0.96 53.12
CA GLY A 261 4.80 -2.38 52.92
C GLY A 261 4.91 -2.71 51.43
N SER A 262 5.92 -3.48 51.04
CA SER A 262 5.99 -4.01 49.67
C SER A 262 5.00 -5.16 49.50
N HIS A 263 3.88 -4.93 48.82
CA HIS A 263 2.96 -6.00 48.44
C HIS A 263 3.53 -6.77 47.23
N SER A 264 4.29 -7.84 47.49
CA SER A 264 4.77 -8.74 46.43
C SER A 264 3.82 -9.94 46.27
N ALA A 265 2.77 -9.78 45.47
CA ALA A 265 2.06 -10.94 44.95
C ALA A 265 2.91 -11.58 43.84
N GLY A 266 3.77 -12.53 44.22
CA GLY A 266 4.54 -13.38 43.29
C GLY A 266 5.47 -12.59 42.35
N ALA A 267 6.76 -12.55 42.66
CA ALA A 267 7.77 -12.03 41.75
C ALA A 267 7.85 -12.89 40.46
N GLY A 268 6.98 -12.59 39.49
CA GLY A 268 7.14 -13.03 38.11
C GLY A 268 8.21 -12.16 37.42
N PRO A 269 9.02 -12.74 36.52
CA PRO A 269 10.10 -12.00 35.87
C PRO A 269 9.51 -10.81 35.11
N ARG A 270 9.99 -9.60 35.44
CA ARG A 270 9.65 -8.35 34.75
C ARG A 270 9.87 -8.55 33.24
N PRO A 271 8.84 -8.50 32.38
CA PRO A 271 9.09 -8.43 30.95
C PRO A 271 9.77 -7.10 30.69
N ARG A 272 11.05 -7.16 30.35
CA ARG A 272 11.85 -6.02 29.89
C ARG A 272 11.03 -5.36 28.79
N ALA A 273 10.63 -4.11 29.00
CA ALA A 273 9.89 -3.35 27.99
C ALA A 273 10.71 -3.36 26.71
N VAL A 274 10.27 -4.16 25.73
CA VAL A 274 10.78 -4.07 24.38
C VAL A 274 10.35 -2.68 23.93
N ARG A 275 11.31 -1.74 23.89
CA ARG A 275 11.17 -0.52 23.11
C ARG A 275 10.78 -0.99 21.72
N ARG A 276 9.48 -0.90 21.39
CA ARG A 276 9.04 -0.93 20.01
C ARG A 276 9.78 0.24 19.38
N ARG A 277 10.83 -0.07 18.62
CA ARG A 277 11.33 0.87 17.63
C ARG A 277 10.13 1.13 16.74
N ASN A 278 9.59 2.35 16.83
CA ASN A 278 8.63 2.82 15.85
C ASN A 278 9.23 2.47 14.49
N SER A 279 8.55 1.61 13.74
CA SER A 279 8.77 1.50 12.30
C SER A 279 8.61 2.93 11.80
N GLY A 280 9.71 3.54 11.34
CA GLY A 280 9.65 4.86 10.74
C GLY A 280 8.53 4.86 9.72
N ALA A 281 7.67 5.87 9.79
CA ALA A 281 6.61 6.05 8.83
C ALA A 281 7.21 5.89 7.43
N VAL A 282 6.70 4.93 6.66
CA VAL A 282 7.01 4.86 5.24
C VAL A 282 6.43 6.14 4.66
N ALA A 283 7.28 7.16 4.54
CA ALA A 283 6.98 8.35 3.78
C ALA A 283 6.71 7.86 2.36
N ARG A 284 5.43 7.80 1.98
CA ARG A 284 5.04 7.75 0.57
C ARG A 284 5.46 9.08 -0.03
N SER A 285 6.73 9.17 -0.40
CA SER A 285 7.21 10.18 -1.33
C SER A 285 6.50 9.90 -2.66
N SER A 286 5.37 10.56 -2.88
CA SER A 286 5.00 10.85 -4.26
C SER A 286 6.16 11.65 -4.83
N LEU A 287 6.88 11.09 -5.80
CA LEU A 287 7.93 11.80 -6.54
C LEU A 287 7.26 12.95 -7.30
N ARG A 288 6.99 14.06 -6.61
CA ARG A 288 6.72 15.34 -7.25
C ARG A 288 8.07 15.90 -7.64
N ILE A 289 8.43 15.68 -8.89
CA ILE A 289 9.61 16.27 -9.49
C ILE A 289 9.23 17.72 -9.86
N PRO A 290 9.91 18.72 -9.28
CA PRO A 290 9.77 20.12 -9.66
C PRO A 290 9.91 20.28 -11.18
N ALA A 291 9.14 21.19 -11.80
CA ALA A 291 9.01 21.27 -13.26
C ALA A 291 10.34 21.50 -13.98
N ASP A 292 11.26 22.22 -13.32
CA ASP A 292 12.62 22.54 -13.73
C ASP A 292 13.56 21.32 -13.74
N GLU A 293 13.32 20.31 -12.91
CA GLU A 293 14.17 19.11 -12.81
C GLU A 293 13.68 17.94 -13.70
N ARG A 294 12.47 18.04 -14.26
CA ARG A 294 11.88 16.99 -15.12
C ARG A 294 12.71 16.63 -16.36
N PRO A 295 13.31 17.58 -17.10
CA PRO A 295 14.10 17.24 -18.28
C PRO A 295 15.33 16.41 -17.92
N ALA A 296 16.04 16.78 -16.85
CA ALA A 296 17.21 16.06 -16.37
C ALA A 296 16.86 14.65 -15.86
N PHE A 297 15.71 14.53 -15.17
CA PHE A 297 15.20 13.25 -14.72
C PHE A 297 14.78 12.34 -15.88
N ILE A 298 14.08 12.86 -16.89
CA ILE A 298 13.69 12.12 -18.10
C ILE A 298 14.94 11.68 -18.87
N VAL A 299 15.93 12.55 -19.04
CA VAL A 299 17.21 12.21 -19.66
C VAL A 299 17.96 11.15 -18.83
N GLY A 300 17.90 11.20 -17.50
CA GLY A 300 18.44 10.16 -16.61
C GLY A 300 17.72 8.83 -16.76
N LEU A 301 16.40 8.84 -16.92
CA LEU A 301 15.57 7.65 -17.14
C LEU A 301 15.85 7.04 -18.52
N LEU A 302 16.00 7.87 -19.56
CA LEU A 302 16.32 7.45 -20.92
C LEU A 302 17.75 6.91 -20.99
N ARG A 303 18.74 7.56 -20.35
CA ARG A 303 20.09 7.02 -20.20
C ARG A 303 20.11 5.72 -19.42
N GLY A 304 19.30 5.59 -18.38
CA GLY A 304 19.14 4.35 -17.62
C GLY A 304 18.53 3.20 -18.45
N ARG A 305 17.74 3.52 -19.48
CA ARG A 305 17.18 2.53 -20.43
C ARG A 305 18.14 2.19 -21.58
N THR A 306 19.00 3.11 -22.01
CA THR A 306 19.97 2.86 -23.09
C THR A 306 21.34 2.39 -22.59
N ALA A 307 21.64 2.56 -21.30
CA ALA A 307 22.77 1.92 -20.63
C ALA A 307 22.44 0.51 -20.11
N ALA A 308 21.32 -0.08 -20.57
CA ALA A 308 21.12 -1.51 -20.50
C ALA A 308 22.05 -2.18 -21.52
N ALA A 309 23.32 -2.31 -21.13
CA ALA A 309 24.12 -3.47 -21.57
C ALA A 309 23.26 -4.72 -21.38
N PRO A 310 23.36 -5.74 -22.26
CA PRO A 310 22.44 -6.87 -22.27
C PRO A 310 22.27 -7.38 -20.85
N VAL A 311 21.07 -7.21 -20.32
CA VAL A 311 20.69 -7.73 -19.02
C VAL A 311 20.74 -9.23 -19.20
N GLN A 312 21.84 -9.84 -18.78
CA GLN A 312 21.96 -11.29 -18.60
C GLN A 312 20.73 -11.73 -17.81
N ALA A 313 19.98 -12.65 -18.41
CA ALA A 313 18.70 -13.13 -17.92
C ALA A 313 18.78 -13.46 -16.43
N GLY A 314 18.05 -12.70 -15.60
CA GLY A 314 18.07 -12.94 -14.15
C GLY A 314 17.51 -11.80 -13.32
N ALA A 315 16.26 -11.38 -13.56
CA ALA A 315 15.59 -10.42 -12.68
C ALA A 315 14.09 -10.72 -12.53
N SER A 316 13.78 -11.95 -12.14
CA SER A 316 12.55 -12.30 -11.44
C SER A 316 12.93 -13.07 -10.16
N PRO A 317 12.24 -12.86 -9.02
CA PRO A 317 12.45 -13.68 -7.82
C PRO A 317 12.36 -15.19 -8.09
N LEU A 318 11.59 -15.56 -9.13
CA LEU A 318 11.48 -16.93 -9.63
C LEU A 318 12.77 -17.40 -10.33
N SER A 319 13.39 -16.56 -11.18
CA SER A 319 14.63 -16.91 -11.87
C SER A 319 15.82 -17.06 -10.92
N VAL A 320 15.87 -16.28 -9.83
CA VAL A 320 16.90 -16.42 -8.78
C VAL A 320 16.75 -17.74 -8.04
N LEU A 321 15.52 -18.18 -7.77
CA LEU A 321 15.25 -19.46 -7.13
C LEU A 321 15.62 -20.65 -8.02
N ASP A 322 15.38 -20.54 -9.33
CA ASP A 322 15.70 -21.61 -10.28
C ASP A 322 17.22 -21.81 -10.39
N VAL A 323 17.99 -20.72 -10.51
CA VAL A 323 19.46 -20.77 -10.49
C VAL A 323 20.01 -21.35 -9.19
N LEU A 324 19.42 -21.01 -8.04
CA LEU A 324 19.86 -21.54 -6.74
C LEU A 324 19.49 -23.03 -6.55
N ARG A 325 18.32 -23.47 -7.04
CA ARG A 325 17.93 -24.89 -7.01
C ARG A 325 18.78 -25.72 -7.95
N GLU A 326 19.05 -25.22 -9.16
CA GLU A 326 19.94 -25.88 -10.12
C GLU A 326 21.35 -26.03 -9.54
N ALA A 327 21.88 -24.98 -8.92
CA ALA A 327 23.18 -25.05 -8.26
C ALA A 327 23.20 -25.94 -7.01
N GLN A 328 22.10 -26.05 -6.26
CA GLN A 328 21.96 -27.00 -5.16
C GLN A 328 21.99 -28.44 -5.68
N ALA A 329 21.23 -28.72 -6.75
CA ALA A 329 21.19 -30.04 -7.38
C ALA A 329 22.54 -30.44 -7.99
N ALA A 330 23.24 -29.50 -8.63
CA ALA A 330 24.56 -29.72 -9.22
C ALA A 330 25.72 -29.59 -8.22
N GLY A 331 25.45 -29.17 -6.98
CA GLY A 331 26.48 -28.93 -5.95
C GLY A 331 27.49 -27.83 -6.31
N ARG A 332 27.14 -26.86 -7.16
CA ARG A 332 28.05 -25.81 -7.66
C ARG A 332 27.99 -24.53 -6.81
N ALA A 333 29.06 -23.74 -6.86
CA ALA A 333 29.08 -22.42 -6.25
C ALA A 333 28.41 -21.38 -7.15
N VAL A 334 27.69 -20.44 -6.54
CA VAL A 334 26.97 -19.35 -7.21
C VAL A 334 27.42 -18.03 -6.62
N GLU A 335 27.68 -17.03 -7.46
CA GLU A 335 27.86 -15.67 -6.99
C GLU A 335 26.48 -15.04 -6.74
N VAL A 336 26.21 -14.70 -5.49
CA VAL A 336 24.96 -14.04 -5.09
C VAL A 336 25.24 -12.60 -4.67
N THR A 337 24.44 -11.68 -5.20
CA THR A 337 24.45 -10.28 -4.78
C THR A 337 23.39 -10.08 -3.69
N VAL A 338 23.82 -9.82 -2.46
CA VAL A 338 22.95 -9.63 -1.30
C VAL A 338 22.84 -8.17 -0.93
N VAL A 339 21.61 -7.72 -0.63
CA VAL A 339 21.34 -6.39 -0.08
C VAL A 339 21.31 -6.46 1.45
N GLY A 340 22.21 -5.71 2.09
CA GLY A 340 22.28 -5.57 3.55
C GLY A 340 21.13 -4.74 4.13
N ALA A 341 20.96 -4.78 5.46
CA ALA A 341 19.93 -3.99 6.16
C ALA A 341 20.18 -2.46 6.07
N ASP A 342 21.39 -2.08 5.71
CA ASP A 342 21.89 -0.73 5.41
C ASP A 342 21.67 -0.32 3.94
N GLY A 343 21.11 -1.21 3.10
CA GLY A 343 20.93 -0.97 1.66
C GLY A 343 22.19 -1.21 0.82
N ALA A 344 23.33 -1.54 1.43
CA ALA A 344 24.57 -1.81 0.71
C ALA A 344 24.50 -3.16 -0.02
N ARG A 345 24.93 -3.19 -1.28
CA ARG A 345 25.00 -4.43 -2.08
C ARG A 345 26.37 -5.08 -1.89
N ARG A 346 26.39 -6.36 -1.53
CA ARG A 346 27.62 -7.15 -1.37
C ARG A 346 27.53 -8.43 -2.21
N ARG A 347 28.58 -8.72 -2.97
CA ARG A 347 28.70 -9.99 -3.70
C ARG A 347 29.38 -11.03 -2.81
N LEU A 348 28.89 -12.26 -2.85
CA LEU A 348 29.48 -13.38 -2.13
C LEU A 348 29.29 -14.68 -2.91
N ALA A 349 30.31 -15.54 -2.91
CA ALA A 349 30.23 -16.89 -3.44
C ALA A 349 29.58 -17.81 -2.39
N LEU A 350 28.49 -18.47 -2.78
CA LEU A 350 27.70 -19.36 -1.94
C LEU A 350 27.48 -20.70 -2.64
N ARG A 351 27.77 -21.81 -1.97
CA ARG A 351 27.30 -23.13 -2.38
C ARG A 351 26.02 -23.46 -1.61
N PRO A 352 24.83 -23.46 -2.25
CA PRO A 352 23.57 -23.74 -1.56
C PRO A 352 23.52 -25.21 -1.13
N THR A 353 23.22 -25.47 0.14
CA THR A 353 23.05 -26.82 0.69
C THR A 353 21.59 -27.17 0.92
N GLN A 354 20.77 -26.18 1.32
CA GLN A 354 19.36 -26.39 1.58
C GLN A 354 18.55 -25.12 1.29
N ILE A 355 17.43 -25.25 0.60
CA ILE A 355 16.48 -24.16 0.32
C ILE A 355 15.14 -24.51 0.97
N THR A 356 14.67 -23.72 1.93
CA THR A 356 13.41 -23.99 2.66
C THR A 356 12.71 -22.69 3.03
N GLY A 357 11.41 -22.58 2.72
CA GLY A 357 10.55 -21.48 3.18
C GLY A 357 11.03 -20.07 2.78
N GLY A 358 11.66 -19.91 1.61
CA GLY A 358 12.20 -18.61 1.16
C GLY A 358 13.53 -18.23 1.81
N ARG A 359 14.24 -19.18 2.43
CA ARG A 359 15.62 -19.03 2.92
C ARG A 359 16.53 -20.03 2.24
N VAL A 360 17.74 -19.59 1.91
CA VAL A 360 18.82 -20.40 1.33
C VAL A 360 19.90 -20.53 2.38
N ARG A 361 20.19 -21.76 2.79
CA ARG A 361 21.33 -22.11 3.62
C ARG A 361 22.43 -22.64 2.71
N GLY A 362 23.64 -22.17 2.91
CA GLY A 362 24.76 -22.59 2.10
C GLY A 362 26.09 -22.26 2.74
N VAL A 363 27.14 -22.83 2.17
CA VAL A 363 28.51 -22.59 2.61
C VAL A 363 29.05 -21.43 1.80
N ARG A 364 29.38 -20.32 2.48
CA ARG A 364 30.11 -19.21 1.90
C ARG A 364 31.59 -19.55 1.88
N GLN A 365 32.23 -19.39 0.72
CA GLN A 365 33.68 -19.45 0.62
C GLN A 365 34.22 -18.02 0.53
N ALA A 366 34.87 -17.56 1.60
CA ALA A 366 35.55 -16.28 1.62
C ALA A 366 36.96 -16.49 2.19
N GLY A 367 37.99 -16.20 1.39
CA GLY A 367 39.39 -16.28 1.82
C GLY A 367 39.85 -17.68 2.29
N GLY A 368 39.37 -18.75 1.66
CA GLY A 368 39.76 -20.12 1.99
C GLY A 368 39.08 -20.75 3.22
N ARG A 369 38.19 -20.03 3.92
CA ARG A 369 37.35 -20.57 5.00
C ARG A 369 35.91 -20.79 4.54
N ALA A 370 35.41 -22.00 4.80
CA ALA A 370 34.03 -22.39 4.60
C ALA A 370 33.21 -22.03 5.85
N THR A 371 32.26 -21.09 5.71
CA THR A 371 31.34 -20.70 6.79
C THR A 371 29.88 -20.92 6.37
N GLU A 372 29.09 -21.58 7.21
CA GLU A 372 27.65 -21.72 6.96
C GLU A 372 26.91 -20.39 7.17
N ILE A 373 26.11 -19.98 6.18
CA ILE A 373 25.30 -18.77 6.24
C ILE A 373 23.88 -19.09 5.75
N ALA A 374 22.89 -18.48 6.41
CA ALA A 374 21.49 -18.53 5.99
C ALA A 374 21.04 -17.14 5.51
N LEU A 375 20.63 -17.05 4.24
CA LEU A 375 20.18 -15.83 3.58
C LEU A 375 18.68 -15.94 3.23
N ALA A 376 17.94 -14.84 3.38
CA ALA A 376 16.58 -14.78 2.86
C ALA A 376 16.63 -14.54 1.35
N VAL A 377 15.84 -15.28 0.56
CA VAL A 377 15.76 -15.15 -0.91
C VAL A 377 15.35 -13.74 -1.29
N SER A 378 14.48 -13.10 -0.51
CA SER A 378 14.07 -11.70 -0.68
C SER A 378 15.19 -10.67 -0.54
N ARG A 379 16.37 -11.07 -0.04
CA ARG A 379 17.56 -10.22 0.05
C ARG A 379 18.60 -10.50 -1.03
N ILE A 380 18.36 -11.49 -1.89
CA ILE A 380 19.24 -11.84 -3.01
C ILE A 380 18.73 -11.07 -4.24
N ALA A 381 19.48 -10.05 -4.64
CA ALA A 381 19.14 -9.20 -5.79
C ALA A 381 19.45 -9.87 -7.13
N ALA A 382 20.46 -10.73 -7.18
CA ALA A 382 20.84 -11.51 -8.35
C ALA A 382 21.65 -12.73 -7.92
N ALA A 383 21.57 -13.81 -8.70
CA ALA A 383 22.37 -15.02 -8.56
C ALA A 383 22.87 -15.43 -9.95
N ALA A 384 24.19 -15.60 -10.10
CA ALA A 384 24.81 -16.05 -11.33
C ALA A 384 25.73 -17.25 -11.05
N PRO A 385 25.74 -18.28 -11.90
CA PRO A 385 26.66 -19.40 -11.74
C PRO A 385 28.10 -18.90 -11.77
N LEU A 386 28.91 -19.38 -10.82
CA LEU A 386 30.34 -19.08 -10.82
C LEU A 386 31.01 -20.11 -11.72
N ASP A 387 31.39 -19.71 -12.94
CA ASP A 387 32.24 -20.56 -13.78
C ASP A 387 33.61 -20.73 -13.08
N PRO A 388 34.17 -21.94 -13.08
CA PRO A 388 35.48 -22.17 -12.48
C PRO A 388 36.52 -21.28 -13.19
N PRO A 389 37.49 -20.71 -12.45
CA PRO A 389 38.58 -19.99 -13.10
C PRO A 389 39.27 -20.92 -14.10
N ALA A 390 39.48 -20.44 -15.33
CA ALA A 390 40.20 -21.15 -16.38
C ALA A 390 41.60 -21.51 -15.86
N GLY A 391 41.77 -22.77 -15.47
CA GLY A 391 43.04 -23.38 -15.12
C GLY A 391 43.68 -23.98 -16.36
N GLU A 392 44.97 -23.72 -16.47
CA GLU A 392 45.96 -24.13 -17.47
C GLU A 392 45.88 -25.59 -17.96
N PRO A 393 46.43 -25.89 -19.16
CA PRO A 393 46.24 -27.15 -19.85
C PRO A 393 46.92 -28.31 -19.11
N ASP A 394 46.13 -29.30 -18.74
CA ASP A 394 46.64 -30.57 -18.24
C ASP A 394 47.30 -31.32 -19.41
N GLY A 395 48.60 -31.55 -19.28
CA GLY A 395 49.39 -32.35 -20.20
C GLY A 395 48.83 -33.77 -20.26
N GLY A 396 48.59 -34.25 -21.48
CA GLY A 396 47.89 -35.51 -21.71
C GLY A 396 48.54 -36.73 -21.04
N PRO A 397 47.75 -37.74 -20.65
CA PRO A 397 48.29 -38.98 -20.12
C PRO A 397 48.98 -39.80 -21.22
N ALA A 398 50.19 -40.23 -20.87
CA ALA A 398 51.00 -41.18 -21.59
C ALA A 398 50.27 -42.52 -21.81
N ALA A 399 50.57 -43.13 -22.94
CA ALA A 399 50.22 -44.49 -23.29
C ALA A 399 50.77 -45.49 -22.26
N GLU A 400 49.95 -46.47 -21.90
CA GLU A 400 50.44 -47.79 -21.50
C GLU A 400 49.84 -48.84 -22.44
N ALA A 401 50.73 -49.44 -23.22
CA ALA A 401 50.53 -50.74 -23.83
C ALA A 401 50.44 -51.77 -22.70
N GLY A 402 49.41 -52.61 -22.73
CA GLY A 402 49.30 -53.75 -21.84
C GLY A 402 50.33 -54.84 -22.17
N PRO A 403 50.76 -55.63 -21.19
CA PRO A 403 51.36 -56.94 -21.43
C PRO A 403 50.28 -58.04 -21.28
N ALA A 404 49.91 -58.68 -22.39
CA ALA A 404 49.55 -60.10 -22.56
C ALA A 404 48.77 -60.29 -23.87
#